data_AF-A0A2K9P159-F1
#
_entry.id   AF-A0A2K9P159-F1
#
_cell.length_a   1.000
_cell.length_b   1.000
_cell.length_c   1.000
_cell.angle_alpha   90.00
_cell.angle_beta   90.00
_cell.angle_gamma   90.00
#
_symmetry.space_group_name_H-M   'P 1'
#
loop_
_entity.id
_entity.type
_entity.pdbx_description
1 polymer ?
#
loop_
_entity_poly.entity_id
_entity_poly.type
_entity_poly.pdbx_seq_one_letter_code
_entity_poly.pdbx_strand_id
1 'polypeptide(L)'
;MGHQNLEWFGTDYSSMNIVATYNFIYNATFMVEKDIGYALCLANLVNTEGSRNLKFRPIIPEMSVDLYIVTKKYETFSSAVKLFINKIKEYKF
;
A
#
# COMPACT_ATOMS: atom_id res chain seq x y z
N MET A 1 3.92 -9.64 -13.52
CA MET A 1 4.21 -8.22 -13.25
C MET A 1 2.95 -7.45 -13.56
N GLY A 2 2.26 -6.95 -12.54
CA GLY A 2 1.02 -6.20 -12.74
C GLY A 2 1.37 -4.85 -13.38
N HIS A 3 0.95 -4.65 -14.62
CA HIS A 3 0.82 -3.31 -15.18
C HIS A 3 -0.22 -2.58 -14.33
N GLN A 4 0.21 -1.91 -13.26
CA GLN A 4 -0.62 -0.88 -12.64
C GLN A 4 -0.59 0.31 -13.58
N ASN A 5 -1.77 0.82 -13.95
CA ASN A 5 -1.94 1.87 -14.93
C ASN A 5 -1.18 3.14 -14.51
N LEU A 6 -0.01 3.35 -15.11
CA LEU A 6 0.83 4.54 -14.95
C LEU A 6 0.19 5.79 -15.58
N GLU A 7 -0.91 5.62 -16.31
CA GLU A 7 -1.77 6.72 -16.78
C GLU A 7 -2.16 7.69 -15.66
N TRP A 8 -2.20 7.22 -14.40
CA TRP A 8 -2.47 8.07 -13.24
C TRP A 8 -1.50 9.24 -13.07
N PHE A 9 -0.25 9.10 -13.50
CA PHE A 9 0.75 10.16 -13.39
C PHE A 9 0.68 11.17 -14.54
N GLY A 10 -0.19 10.96 -15.53
CA GLY A 10 -0.35 11.85 -16.68
C GLY A 10 0.93 12.05 -17.52
N THR A 11 1.89 11.14 -17.38
CA THR A 11 3.22 11.22 -18.00
C THR A 11 3.63 9.86 -18.55
N ASP A 12 4.48 9.87 -19.58
CA ASP A 12 5.03 8.64 -20.15
C ASP A 12 5.99 7.99 -19.15
N TYR A 13 5.93 6.67 -19.00
CA TYR A 13 6.84 5.90 -18.15
C TYR A 13 8.30 6.12 -18.53
N SER A 14 8.57 6.33 -19.83
CA SER A 14 9.92 6.63 -20.33
C SER A 14 10.51 7.93 -19.77
N SER A 15 9.66 8.84 -19.29
CA SER A 15 10.04 10.11 -18.68
C SER A 15 10.27 10.04 -17.16
N MET A 16 9.89 8.93 -16.52
CA MET A 16 10.06 8.74 -15.08
C MET A 16 11.46 8.23 -14.73
N ASN A 17 12.08 8.83 -13.72
CA ASN A 17 13.34 8.34 -13.18
C ASN A 17 13.11 7.24 -12.13
N ILE A 18 12.91 6.01 -12.59
CA ILE A 18 12.68 4.85 -11.72
C ILE A 18 14.01 4.16 -11.45
N VAL A 19 14.56 4.40 -10.27
CA VAL A 19 15.86 3.86 -9.84
C VAL A 19 15.76 2.42 -9.32
N ALA A 20 14.59 2.01 -8.83
CA ALA A 20 14.35 0.67 -8.30
C ALA A 20 12.85 0.32 -8.24
N THR A 21 12.56 -0.98 -8.16
CA THR A 21 11.23 -1.52 -7.88
C THR A 21 11.29 -2.47 -6.69
N TYR A 22 10.20 -2.62 -5.93
CA TYR A 22 10.16 -3.49 -4.75
C TYR A 22 8.82 -4.24 -4.64
N ASN A 23 8.85 -5.40 -3.98
CA ASN A 23 7.64 -6.15 -3.60
C ASN A 23 7.20 -5.86 -2.17
N PHE A 24 8.14 -5.58 -1.27
CA PHE A 24 7.88 -5.29 0.14
C PHE A 24 8.33 -3.87 0.48
N ILE A 25 7.39 -3.04 0.95
CA ILE A 25 7.65 -1.66 1.33
C ILE A 25 8.76 -1.54 2.37
N TYR A 26 8.89 -2.53 3.27
CA TYR A 26 9.93 -2.56 4.28
C TYR A 26 11.34 -2.37 3.68
N ASN A 27 11.66 -3.07 2.59
CA ASN A 27 12.98 -2.93 1.94
C ASN A 27 13.17 -1.55 1.31
N ALA A 28 12.11 -0.99 0.71
CA ALA A 28 12.15 0.35 0.14
C ALA A 28 12.36 1.44 1.20
N THR A 29 11.86 1.25 2.42
CA THR A 29 12.07 2.23 3.50
C THR A 29 13.54 2.45 3.81
N PHE A 30 14.38 1.39 3.80
CA PHE A 30 15.82 1.54 3.99
C PHE A 30 16.48 2.31 2.84
N MET A 31 16.00 2.14 1.61
CA MET A 31 16.52 2.89 0.47
C MET A 31 16.21 4.38 0.60
N VAL A 32 14.98 4.71 1.02
CA VAL A 32 14.56 6.10 1.27
C VAL A 32 15.37 6.73 2.42
N GLU A 33 15.59 6.00 3.52
CA GLU A 33 16.41 6.48 4.65
C GLU A 33 17.89 6.69 4.31
N LYS A 34 18.37 6.09 3.21
CA LYS A 34 19.72 6.27 2.67
C LYS A 34 19.78 7.26 1.53
N ASP A 35 18.73 8.08 1.38
CA ASP A 35 18.63 9.15 0.39
C ASP A 35 18.74 8.66 -1.06
N ILE A 36 18.40 7.40 -1.34
CA ILE A 36 18.42 6.84 -2.71
C ILE A 36 17.27 7.42 -3.55
N GLY A 37 16.17 7.82 -2.93
CA GLY A 37 15.02 8.42 -3.60
C GLY A 37 13.74 8.36 -2.76
N TYR A 38 12.59 8.50 -3.43
CA TYR A 38 11.26 8.39 -2.82
C TYR A 38 10.62 7.04 -3.13
N ALA A 39 9.82 6.53 -2.20
CA ALA A 39 9.00 5.33 -2.43
C ALA A 39 7.53 5.73 -2.62
N LEU A 40 6.95 5.36 -3.77
CA LEU A 40 5.52 5.46 -4.01
C LEU A 40 4.79 4.28 -3.34
N CYS A 41 3.96 4.55 -2.34
CA CYS A 41 3.28 3.51 -1.57
C CYS A 41 1.92 3.95 -1.03
N LEU A 42 1.12 2.99 -0.55
CA LEU A 42 -0.11 3.30 0.18
C LEU A 42 0.22 3.85 1.58
N ALA A 43 -0.64 4.73 2.06
CA ALA A 43 -0.57 5.24 3.43
C ALA A 43 -0.68 4.08 4.46
N ASN A 44 -0.12 4.30 5.64
CA ASN A 44 -0.21 3.38 6.80
C ASN A 44 0.43 1.99 6.62
N LEU A 45 1.18 1.75 5.54
CA LEU A 45 1.92 0.48 5.37
C LEU A 45 3.19 0.39 6.23
N VAL A 46 3.71 1.54 6.68
CA VAL A 46 4.92 1.64 7.48
C VAL A 46 4.65 2.61 8.60
N ASN A 47 5.08 2.26 9.82
CA ASN A 47 5.11 3.22 10.89
C ASN A 47 6.21 4.27 10.62
N THR A 48 5.81 5.48 10.28
CA THR A 48 6.70 6.63 10.11
C THR A 48 6.82 7.49 11.37
N GLU A 49 6.17 7.10 12.46
CA GLU A 49 6.30 7.76 13.76
C GLU A 49 7.56 7.26 14.50
N GLY A 50 8.14 8.13 15.33
CA GLY A 50 9.32 7.80 16.14
C GLY A 50 10.63 8.33 15.56
N SER A 51 11.72 7.56 15.74
CA SER A 51 13.10 8.00 15.47
C SER A 51 13.59 7.77 14.03
N ARG A 52 12.76 7.15 13.17
CA ARG A 52 13.13 6.91 11.77
C ARG A 52 13.03 8.20 10.97
N ASN A 53 13.99 8.43 10.09
CA ASN A 53 13.99 9.57 9.18
C ASN A 53 13.07 9.31 7.97
N LEU A 54 11.78 9.09 8.24
CA LEU A 54 10.77 8.78 7.24
C LEU A 54 9.52 9.62 7.48
N LYS A 55 8.93 10.13 6.41
CA LYS A 55 7.67 10.88 6.47
C LYS A 55 6.82 10.57 5.26
N PHE A 56 5.60 10.08 5.50
CA PHE A 56 4.63 9.90 4.43
C PHE A 56 4.16 11.25 3.91
N ARG A 57 4.06 11.37 2.58
CA ARG A 57 3.55 12.57 1.90
C ARG A 57 2.45 12.15 0.93
N PRO A 58 1.21 12.60 1.12
CA PRO A 58 0.13 12.29 0.19
C PRO A 58 0.39 12.97 -1.15
N ILE A 59 -0.03 12.33 -2.23
CA ILE A 59 -0.06 12.90 -3.57
C ILE A 59 -1.34 13.73 -3.71
N ILE A 60 -1.27 14.82 -4.50
CA ILE A 60 -2.42 15.68 -4.80
C ILE A 60 -2.61 15.68 -6.32
N PRO A 61 -3.83 15.37 -6.82
CA PRO A 61 -5.02 14.95 -6.08
C PRO A 61 -4.85 13.60 -5.36
N GLU A 62 -5.64 13.37 -4.32
CA GLU A 62 -5.57 12.12 -3.54
C GLU A 62 -5.92 10.92 -4.41
N MET A 63 -5.12 9.86 -4.27
CA MET A 63 -5.34 8.58 -4.92
C MET A 63 -5.53 7.51 -3.85
N SER A 64 -6.72 6.95 -3.78
CA SER A 64 -7.09 5.90 -2.83
C SER A 64 -7.45 4.60 -3.56
N VAL A 65 -7.32 3.50 -2.84
CA VAL A 65 -7.75 2.17 -3.29
C VAL A 65 -8.64 1.57 -2.22
N ASP A 66 -9.72 0.92 -2.64
CA ASP A 66 -10.61 0.23 -1.72
C ASP A 66 -9.98 -1.07 -1.22
N LEU A 67 -10.15 -1.35 0.07
CA LEU A 67 -9.71 -2.61 0.69
C LEU A 67 -10.86 -3.62 0.71
N TYR A 68 -10.59 -4.81 0.18
CA TYR A 68 -11.57 -5.89 0.11
C TYR A 68 -11.08 -7.15 0.83
N ILE A 69 -12.00 -7.82 1.54
CA ILE A 69 -11.81 -9.19 2.01
C ILE A 69 -12.58 -10.11 1.07
N VAL A 70 -11.87 -11.00 0.39
CA VAL A 70 -12.44 -11.87 -0.64
C VAL A 70 -12.58 -13.29 -0.10
N THR A 71 -13.77 -13.88 -0.24
CA THR A 71 -14.07 -15.26 0.16
C THR A 71 -14.71 -16.04 -0.99
N LYS A 72 -14.62 -17.37 -0.98
CA LYS A 72 -15.34 -18.18 -1.97
C LYS A 72 -16.85 -18.08 -1.72
N LYS A 73 -17.63 -18.00 -2.81
CA LYS A 73 -19.08 -17.75 -2.78
C LYS A 73 -19.90 -18.76 -1.96
N TYR A 74 -19.41 -19.99 -1.84
CA TYR A 74 -20.14 -21.11 -1.22
C TYR A 74 -19.35 -21.79 -0.08
N GLU A 75 -18.49 -21.04 0.60
CA GLU A 75 -17.67 -21.59 1.67
C GLU A 75 -18.43 -21.60 3.01
N THR A 76 -18.58 -22.78 3.60
CA THR A 76 -19.14 -22.91 4.94
C THR A 76 -18.11 -22.47 5.97
N PHE A 77 -18.30 -21.28 6.54
CA PHE A 77 -17.39 -20.77 7.57
C PHE A 77 -17.54 -21.51 8.90
N SER A 78 -16.40 -21.83 9.52
CA SER A 78 -16.37 -22.26 10.92
C SER A 78 -16.82 -21.13 11.84
N SER A 79 -17.18 -21.47 13.08
CA SER A 79 -17.56 -20.47 14.10
C SER A 79 -16.46 -19.43 14.34
N ALA A 80 -15.19 -19.84 14.29
CA ALA A 80 -14.05 -18.94 14.45
C ALA A 80 -13.96 -17.92 13.29
N VAL A 81 -14.16 -18.35 12.04
CA VAL A 81 -14.13 -17.46 10.87
C VAL A 81 -15.30 -16.47 10.91
N LYS A 82 -16.50 -16.92 11.29
CA LYS A 82 -17.66 -16.03 11.47
C LYS A 82 -17.38 -14.95 12.51
N LEU A 83 -16.80 -15.34 13.66
CA LEU A 83 -16.43 -14.39 14.71
C LEU A 83 -15.39 -13.38 14.21
N PHE A 84 -14.37 -13.83 13.50
CA PHE A 84 -13.34 -12.96 12.93
C PHE A 84 -13.91 -11.96 11.92
N ILE A 85 -14.74 -12.40 10.97
CA ILE A 85 -15.38 -11.52 9.98
C ILE A 85 -16.28 -10.48 10.68
N ASN A 86 -17.05 -10.90 11.69
CA ASN A 86 -17.87 -9.96 12.46
C ASN A 86 -17.02 -8.93 13.19
N LYS A 87 -15.90 -9.36 13.80
CA LYS A 87 -14.96 -8.45 14.46
C LYS A 87 -14.38 -7.43 13.50
N ILE A 88 -13.97 -7.84 12.29
CA ILE A 88 -13.48 -6.89 11.28
C ILE A 88 -14.57 -5.88 10.89
N LYS A 89 -15.81 -6.32 10.71
CA LYS A 89 -16.92 -5.42 10.35
C LYS A 89 -17.30 -4.42 11.45
N GLU A 90 -17.01 -4.73 12.71
CA GLU A 90 -17.19 -3.80 13.83
C GLU A 90 -16.16 -2.66 13.81
N TYR A 91 -14.96 -2.89 13.26
CA TYR A 91 -13.97 -1.85 13.07
C TYR A 91 -14.41 -0.91 11.94
N LYS A 92 -14.62 0.36 12.28
CA LYS A 92 -14.72 1.44 11.30
C LYS A 92 -13.30 1.85 10.92
N PHE A 93 -12.97 1.73 9.64
CA PHE A 93 -11.76 2.30 9.04
C PHE A 93 -11.96 3.79 8.79
#